data_AF-A0A554IYD7-F1
#
_entry.id   AF-A0A554IYD7-F1
#
_cell.length_a   1.000
_cell.length_b   1.000
_cell.length_c   1.000
_cell.angle_alpha   90.00
_cell.angle_beta   90.00
_cell.angle_gamma   90.00
#
_symmetry.space_group_name_H-M   'P 1'
#
loop_
_entity.id
_entity.type
_entity.pdbx_description
1 polymer ?
#
loop_
_entity_poly.entity_id
_entity_poly.type
_entity_poly.pdbx_seq_one_letter_code
_entity_poly.pdbx_strand_id
1 'polypeptide(L)'
;MALAPYTTFKIGGSADYFCNVRTKRDLEDALAFCRKKSIPFYIVGGGSNLLISDSGFRGLVIKIELRGRLSRDIDTNFVEVSVAAGENWDTFVEEAVLRGVFVASAV
;
A
#
# COMPACT_ATOMS: atom_id res chain seq x y z
N MET A 1 5.66 -13.40 11.75
CA MET A 1 6.64 -12.50 11.09
C MET A 1 6.75 -11.21 11.91
N ALA A 2 7.96 -10.72 12.24
CA ALA A 2 8.10 -9.44 12.96
C ALA A 2 7.71 -8.24 12.07
N LEU A 3 6.97 -7.28 12.62
CA LEU A 3 6.41 -6.16 11.86
C LEU A 3 7.29 -4.89 11.88
N ALA A 4 8.20 -4.76 12.84
CA ALA A 4 9.15 -3.65 12.93
C ALA A 4 9.87 -3.29 11.61
N PRO A 5 10.34 -4.24 10.77
CA PRO A 5 10.97 -3.88 9.49
C PRO A 5 10.05 -3.12 8.52
N TYR A 6 8.73 -3.27 8.66
CA TYR A 6 7.71 -2.75 7.76
C TYR A 6 7.06 -1.43 8.26
N THR A 7 7.55 -0.86 9.35
CA THR A 7 7.14 0.47 9.84
C THR A 7 8.31 1.44 9.79
N THR A 8 8.02 2.75 9.71
CA THR A 8 9.04 3.80 9.81
C THR A 8 9.57 3.96 11.22
N PHE A 9 8.71 3.79 12.22
CA PHE A 9 9.10 3.80 13.63
C PHE A 9 9.98 2.62 14.05
N LYS A 10 10.10 1.58 13.22
CA LYS A 10 10.88 0.35 13.53
C LYS A 10 10.44 -0.35 14.80
N ILE A 11 9.14 -0.26 15.09
CA ILE A 11 8.47 -0.95 16.20
C ILE A 11 7.39 -1.88 15.66
N GLY A 12 7.00 -2.87 16.47
CA GLY A 12 5.94 -3.80 16.15
C GLY A 12 6.35 -5.26 16.31
N GLY A 13 5.56 -5.98 17.11
CA GLY A 13 5.70 -7.41 17.36
C GLY A 13 5.33 -8.28 16.16
N SER A 14 5.11 -9.57 16.42
CA SER A 14 4.85 -10.53 15.36
C SER A 14 3.39 -10.50 14.87
N ALA A 15 3.19 -10.61 13.56
CA ALA A 15 1.92 -11.04 12.99
C ALA A 15 1.85 -12.58 12.93
N ASP A 16 0.65 -13.12 13.14
CA ASP A 16 0.35 -14.55 12.93
C ASP A 16 0.55 -14.95 11.47
N TYR A 17 0.10 -14.10 10.55
CA TYR A 17 0.31 -14.26 9.13
C TYR A 17 0.77 -12.94 8.51
N PHE A 18 1.57 -13.04 7.44
CA PHE A 18 2.01 -11.89 6.66
C PHE A 18 2.05 -12.29 5.19
N CYS A 19 1.53 -11.45 4.30
CA CYS A 19 1.67 -11.64 2.86
C CYS A 19 1.96 -10.32 2.13
N ASN A 20 2.69 -10.43 1.02
CA ASN A 20 2.85 -9.34 0.05
C ASN A 20 1.84 -9.53 -1.07
N VAL A 21 1.16 -8.45 -1.45
CA VAL A 21 0.16 -8.41 -2.52
C VAL A 21 0.72 -7.58 -3.66
N ARG A 22 0.98 -8.21 -4.80
CA ARG A 22 1.54 -7.56 -6.00
C ARG A 22 0.54 -7.45 -7.13
N THR A 23 -0.54 -8.22 -7.06
CA THR A 23 -1.65 -8.17 -8.01
C THR A 23 -2.99 -7.98 -7.30
N LYS A 24 -4.01 -7.55 -8.05
CA LYS A 24 -5.40 -7.53 -7.56
C LYS A 24 -5.84 -8.93 -7.10
N ARG A 25 -5.40 -9.98 -7.81
CA ARG A 25 -5.76 -11.36 -7.49
C ARG A 25 -5.19 -11.80 -6.14
N ASP A 26 -3.96 -11.44 -5.83
CA ASP A 26 -3.34 -11.73 -4.53
C ASP A 26 -4.17 -11.14 -3.38
N LEU A 27 -4.71 -9.93 -3.57
CA LEU A 27 -5.55 -9.26 -2.58
C LEU A 27 -6.88 -10.00 -2.42
N GLU A 28 -7.53 -10.36 -3.53
CA GLU A 28 -8.78 -11.12 -3.52
C GLU A 28 -8.61 -12.46 -2.79
N ASP A 29 -7.51 -13.17 -3.05
CA ASP A 29 -7.21 -14.47 -2.41
C ASP A 29 -6.90 -14.30 -0.92
N ALA A 30 -6.14 -13.27 -0.52
CA ALA A 30 -5.86 -12.97 0.89
C ALA A 30 -7.15 -12.62 1.66
N LEU A 31 -8.01 -11.77 1.09
CA LEU A 31 -9.29 -11.40 1.70
C LEU A 31 -10.25 -12.60 1.76
N ALA A 32 -10.24 -13.47 0.75
CA ALA A 32 -11.02 -14.70 0.76
C ALA A 32 -10.55 -15.67 1.85
N PHE A 33 -9.23 -15.80 2.04
CA PHE A 33 -8.66 -16.59 3.12
C PHE A 33 -9.10 -16.06 4.50
N CYS A 34 -9.00 -14.76 4.74
CA CYS A 34 -9.41 -14.13 5.99
C CYS A 34 -10.90 -14.34 6.26
N ARG A 35 -11.75 -14.12 5.25
CA ARG A 35 -13.19 -14.34 5.36
C ARG A 35 -13.54 -15.80 5.65
N LYS A 36 -12.93 -16.76 4.96
CA LYS A 36 -13.21 -18.20 5.14
C LYS A 36 -12.84 -18.68 6.54
N LYS A 37 -11.78 -18.13 7.13
CA LYS A 37 -11.27 -18.54 8.45
C LYS A 37 -11.64 -17.61 9.59
N SER A 38 -12.43 -16.56 9.32
CA SER A 38 -12.75 -15.49 10.28
C SER A 38 -11.50 -14.89 10.95
N ILE A 39 -10.43 -14.72 10.17
CA ILE A 39 -9.15 -14.16 10.66
C ILE A 39 -9.19 -12.64 10.50
N PRO A 40 -8.93 -11.86 11.56
CA PRO A 40 -8.75 -10.42 11.46
C PRO A 40 -7.58 -10.10 10.52
N PHE A 41 -7.69 -9.02 9.76
CA PHE A 41 -6.60 -8.57 8.90
C PHE A 41 -6.37 -7.06 8.98
N TYR A 42 -5.16 -6.65 8.63
CA TYR A 42 -4.77 -5.25 8.52
C TYR A 42 -3.99 -5.02 7.22
N ILE A 43 -4.30 -3.95 6.50
CA ILE A 43 -3.64 -3.60 5.23
C ILE A 43 -2.57 -2.54 5.49
N VAL A 44 -1.35 -2.79 5.02
CA VAL A 44 -0.19 -1.90 5.18
C VAL A 44 0.32 -1.42 3.83
N GLY A 45 0.42 -0.09 3.68
CA GLY A 45 1.17 0.59 2.62
C GLY A 45 2.66 0.67 2.98
N GLY A 46 3.27 1.85 2.94
CA GLY A 46 4.69 2.03 3.33
C GLY A 46 4.97 1.90 4.84
N GLY A 47 3.93 1.86 5.68
CA GLY A 47 4.07 1.82 7.14
C GLY A 47 4.59 3.11 7.77
N SER A 48 4.47 4.24 7.05
CA SER A 48 4.97 5.55 7.47
C SER A 48 4.21 6.19 8.63
N ASN A 49 2.95 5.77 8.83
CA ASN A 49 2.07 6.30 9.86
C ASN A 49 1.42 5.17 10.67
N LEU A 50 2.22 4.18 11.10
CA LEU A 50 1.76 3.02 11.86
C LEU A 50 2.56 2.83 13.15
N LEU A 51 1.85 2.80 14.28
CA LEU A 51 2.36 2.35 15.57
C LEU A 51 1.79 0.97 15.85
N ILE A 52 2.65 -0.05 15.90
CA ILE A 52 2.25 -1.43 16.12
C ILE A 52 2.79 -1.87 17.47
N SER A 53 1.92 -2.44 18.31
CA SER A 53 2.30 -2.97 19.63
C SER A 53 3.38 -4.05 19.51
N ASP A 54 4.29 -4.11 20.48
CA ASP A 54 5.27 -5.20 20.60
C ASP A 54 4.62 -6.57 20.88
N SER A 55 3.37 -6.57 21.36
CA SER A 55 2.54 -7.78 21.42
C SER A 55 2.15 -8.33 20.04
N GLY A 56 2.40 -7.55 18.98
CA GLY A 56 2.12 -7.95 17.60
C GLY A 56 0.64 -7.84 17.21
N PHE A 57 0.29 -8.53 16.14
CA PHE A 57 -1.06 -8.55 15.57
C PHE A 57 -1.57 -9.98 15.40
N ARG A 58 -2.69 -10.29 16.07
CA ARG A 58 -3.33 -11.62 16.03
C ARG A 58 -4.20 -11.76 14.78
N GLY A 59 -3.57 -11.88 13.63
CA GLY A 59 -4.24 -11.94 12.34
C GLY A 59 -3.29 -11.88 11.15
N LEU A 60 -3.85 -11.61 9.96
CA LEU A 60 -3.10 -11.43 8.72
C LEU A 60 -2.74 -9.96 8.49
N VAL A 61 -1.45 -9.68 8.36
CA VAL A 61 -0.99 -8.39 7.81
C VAL A 61 -0.78 -8.52 6.30
N ILE A 62 -1.45 -7.66 5.54
CA ILE A 62 -1.45 -7.64 4.07
C ILE A 62 -0.65 -6.43 3.61
N LYS A 63 0.55 -6.64 3.08
CA LYS A 63 1.42 -5.58 2.57
C LYS A 63 1.15 -5.33 1.08
N ILE A 64 0.66 -4.14 0.76
CA ILE A 64 0.38 -3.72 -0.63
C ILE A 64 1.69 -3.35 -1.34
N GLU A 65 1.90 -3.98 -2.49
CA GLU A 65 3.03 -3.80 -3.40
C GLU A 65 2.59 -3.79 -4.87
N LEU A 66 1.31 -3.48 -5.16
CA LEU A 66 0.85 -3.30 -6.54
C LEU A 66 1.63 -2.17 -7.19
N ARG A 67 2.06 -2.40 -8.43
CA ARG A 67 2.75 -1.42 -9.29
C ARG A 67 1.92 -1.14 -10.51
N GLY A 68 2.16 0.01 -11.13
CA GLY A 68 1.50 0.41 -12.36
C GLY A 68 0.99 1.83 -12.30
N ARG A 69 1.07 2.50 -13.45
CA ARG A 69 0.64 3.88 -13.63
C ARG A 69 -0.01 3.99 -15.01
N LEU A 70 -1.14 4.70 -15.09
CA LEU A 70 -1.84 5.01 -16.33
C LEU A 70 -2.11 6.51 -16.33
N SER A 71 -1.81 7.19 -17.44
CA SER A 71 -2.10 8.61 -17.63
C SER A 71 -3.06 8.80 -18.78
N ARG A 72 -3.97 9.78 -18.64
CA ARG A 72 -4.93 10.17 -19.66
C ARG A 72 -5.02 11.68 -19.70
N ASP A 73 -4.75 12.26 -20.86
CA ASP A 73 -4.98 13.69 -21.07
C ASP A 73 -6.49 13.97 -21.04
N ILE A 74 -6.88 14.97 -20.25
CA ILE A 74 -8.26 15.45 -20.18
C ILE A 74 -8.43 16.60 -21.16
N ASP A 75 -7.52 17.57 -21.11
CA ASP A 75 -7.42 18.69 -22.05
C ASP A 75 -5.98 19.25 -22.06
N THR A 76 -5.78 20.47 -22.57
CA THR A 76 -4.46 21.11 -22.67
C THR A 76 -3.83 21.47 -21.32
N ASN A 77 -4.60 21.52 -20.23
CA ASN A 77 -4.16 21.94 -18.90
C ASN A 77 -4.19 20.79 -17.88
N PHE A 78 -4.97 19.73 -18.12
CA PHE A 78 -5.18 18.66 -17.15
C PHE A 78 -4.84 17.28 -17.69
N VAL A 79 -4.09 16.53 -16.88
CA VAL A 79 -3.85 15.10 -17.04
C VAL A 79 -4.36 14.37 -15.81
N GLU A 80 -5.08 13.28 -16.04
CA GLU A 80 -5.49 12.34 -14.99
C GLU A 80 -4.47 11.21 -14.92
N VAL A 81 -3.99 10.88 -13.72
CA VAL A 81 -3.05 9.78 -13.51
C VAL A 81 -3.61 8.80 -12.49
N SER A 82 -3.82 7.56 -12.92
CA SER A 82 -4.12 6.43 -12.04
C SER A 82 -2.82 5.78 -11.61
N VAL A 83 -2.58 5.70 -10.30
CA VAL A 83 -1.34 5.14 -9.71
C VAL A 83 -1.70 3.98 -8.80
N ALA A 84 -0.99 2.86 -8.93
CA ALA A 84 -1.23 1.70 -8.09
C ALA A 84 -0.88 1.99 -6.62
N ALA A 85 -1.68 1.46 -5.69
CA ALA A 85 -1.58 1.74 -4.24
C ALA A 85 -0.26 1.30 -3.58
N GLY A 86 0.55 0.48 -4.25
CA GLY A 86 1.88 0.09 -3.77
C GLY A 86 3.00 1.02 -4.22
N GLU A 87 2.73 1.99 -5.11
CA GLU A 87 3.76 2.91 -5.61
C GLU A 87 4.38 3.77 -4.52
N ASN A 88 5.66 4.10 -4.69
CA ASN A 88 6.30 5.07 -3.80
C ASN A 88 5.79 6.47 -4.15
N TRP A 89 5.24 7.15 -3.14
CA TRP A 89 4.64 8.46 -3.31
C TRP A 89 5.66 9.53 -3.73
N ASP A 90 6.80 9.61 -3.05
CA ASP A 90 7.80 10.64 -3.30
C ASP A 90 8.39 10.50 -4.72
N THR A 91 8.71 9.28 -5.14
CA THR A 91 9.16 8.98 -6.51
C THR A 91 8.10 9.39 -7.53
N PHE A 92 6.83 9.12 -7.28
CA PHE A 92 5.75 9.53 -8.18
C PHE A 92 5.62 11.06 -8.29
N VAL A 93 5.68 11.77 -7.16
CA VAL A 93 5.62 13.24 -7.15
C VAL A 93 6.82 13.85 -7.87
N GLU A 94 8.03 13.33 -7.64
CA GLU A 94 9.24 13.78 -8.33
C GLU A 94 9.11 13.60 -9.86
N GLU A 95 8.65 12.44 -10.31
CA GLU A 95 8.40 12.17 -11.73
C GLU A 95 7.35 13.14 -12.33
N ALA A 96 6.29 13.45 -11.59
CA ALA A 96 5.26 14.39 -12.04
C ALA A 96 5.83 15.80 -12.22
N VAL A 97 6.60 16.29 -11.25
CA VAL A 97 7.26 17.60 -11.29
C VAL A 97 8.23 17.69 -12.47
N LEU A 98 9.04 16.65 -12.71
CA LEU A 98 9.97 16.60 -13.85
C LEU A 98 9.27 16.65 -15.22
N ARG A 99 7.99 16.23 -15.28
CA ARG A 99 7.15 16.32 -16.49
C ARG A 99 6.38 17.64 -16.59
N GLY A 100 6.55 18.56 -15.65
CA GLY A 100 5.78 19.80 -15.58
C GLY A 100 4.31 19.59 -15.19
N VAL A 101 3.98 18.44 -14.58
CA VAL A 101 2.65 18.11 -14.09
C VAL A 101 2.59 18.39 -12.59
N PHE A 102 1.67 19.24 -12.17
CA PHE A 102 1.49 19.61 -10.77
C PHE A 102 0.18 19.03 -10.23
N VAL A 103 0.21 18.50 -9.00
CA VAL A 103 -0.96 17.86 -8.38
C VAL A 103 -2.01 18.93 -8.06
N ALA A 104 -3.10 18.94 -8.82
CA ALA A 104 -4.26 19.80 -8.55
C ALA A 104 -5.26 19.15 -7.58
N SER A 105 -5.37 17.81 -7.61
CA SER A 105 -6.25 17.02 -6.74
C SER A 105 -5.74 15.57 -6.65
N ALA A 106 -5.96 14.92 -5.51
CA ALA A 106 -5.70 13.51 -5.28
C ALA A 106 -6.85 12.93 -4.43
N VAL A 107 -7.29 11.71 -4.76
CA VAL A 107 -8.36 10.97 -4.07
C VAL A 107 -7.88 9.64 -3.53
#